data_AF-A0A7W0WMC3-F1
#
_entry.id   AF-A0A7W0WMC3-F1
#
_cell.length_a   1.000
_cell.length_b   1.000
_cell.length_c   1.000
_cell.angle_alpha   90.00
_cell.angle_beta   90.00
_cell.angle_gamma   90.00
#
_symmetry.space_group_name_H-M   'P 1'
#
loop_
_entity.id
_entity.type
_entity.pdbx_description
1 polymer ?
#
loop_
_entity_poly.entity_id
_entity_poly.type
_entity_poly.pdbx_seq_one_letter_code
_entity_poly.pdbx_strand_id
1 'polypeptide(L)'
;LGGWTQLRPDQLIDAVRRRAHLQEETSLGCRMAASLSDEAVAATHVAMALEAVALLEDEMGPDDAIMHYVRHFNLPSVEAQIIFRRALASWAERHPVREPFAEARTVCAASPALRFTSRAPLRVRVVG
;
A
#
# COMPACT_ATOMS: atom_id res chain seq x y z
N LEU A 1 12.99 -34.05 43.38
CA LEU A 1 11.56 -34.09 42.99
C LEU A 1 11.29 -32.85 42.14
N GLY A 2 11.22 -32.96 40.81
CA GLY A 2 11.03 -31.76 39.98
C GLY A 2 11.05 -31.92 38.44
N GLY A 3 11.39 -33.10 37.91
CA GLY A 3 11.50 -33.29 36.44
C GLY A 3 10.18 -33.51 35.69
N TRP A 4 9.13 -34.01 36.35
CA TRP A 4 7.87 -34.38 35.69
C TRP A 4 6.90 -33.21 35.47
N THR A 5 7.10 -32.08 36.15
CA THR A 5 6.33 -30.85 35.92
C THR A 5 6.72 -30.14 34.63
N GLN A 6 7.95 -30.34 34.15
CA GLN A 6 8.50 -29.69 32.96
C GLN A 6 8.06 -30.35 31.64
N LEU A 7 7.49 -31.56 31.70
CA LEU A 7 6.95 -32.31 30.56
C LEU A 7 5.42 -32.33 30.54
N ARG A 8 4.75 -31.40 31.24
CA ARG A 8 3.29 -31.30 31.17
C ARG A 8 2.89 -30.90 29.74
N PRO A 9 2.08 -31.72 29.04
CA PRO A 9 1.69 -31.46 27.65
C PRO A 9 1.10 -30.06 27.45
N ASP A 10 0.31 -29.57 28.42
CA ASP A 10 -0.31 -28.24 28.37
C ASP A 10 0.74 -27.12 28.32
N GLN A 11 1.82 -27.23 29.10
CA GLN A 11 2.88 -26.22 29.12
C GLN A 11 3.69 -26.23 27.81
N LEU A 12 3.88 -27.40 27.21
CA LEU A 12 4.52 -27.55 25.90
C LEU A 12 3.65 -26.96 24.80
N ILE A 13 2.35 -27.26 24.80
CA ILE A 13 1.38 -26.69 23.84
C ILE A 13 1.36 -25.17 23.97
N ASP A 14 1.31 -24.64 25.19
CA ASP A 14 1.31 -23.19 25.42
C ASP A 14 2.63 -22.54 25.02
N ALA A 15 3.77 -23.20 25.25
CA ALA A 15 5.07 -22.71 24.80
C ALA A 15 5.16 -22.66 23.25
N VAL A 16 4.65 -23.68 22.57
CA VAL A 16 4.58 -23.71 21.10
C VAL A 16 3.65 -22.63 20.58
N ARG A 17 2.46 -22.46 21.18
CA ARG A 17 1.50 -21.40 20.81
C ARG A 17 2.10 -20.01 20.98
N ARG A 18 2.75 -19.75 22.13
CA ARG A 18 3.46 -18.48 22.35
C ARG A 18 4.54 -18.25 21.30
N ARG A 19 5.32 -19.28 20.96
CA ARG A 19 6.34 -19.18 19.93
C ARG A 19 5.74 -18.86 18.56
N ALA A 20 4.66 -19.54 18.18
CA ALA A 20 3.96 -19.29 16.93
C ALA A 20 3.45 -17.84 16.86
N HIS A 21 2.81 -17.36 17.93
CA HIS A 21 2.32 -15.98 18.02
C HIS A 21 3.46 -14.96 17.88
N LEU A 22 4.57 -15.17 18.57
CA LEU A 22 5.75 -14.28 18.45
C LEU A 22 6.35 -14.31 17.04
N GLN A 23 6.34 -15.46 16.36
CA GLN A 23 6.78 -15.57 14.96
C GLN A 23 5.84 -14.81 14.01
N GLU A 24 4.53 -14.86 14.26
CA GLU A 24 3.55 -14.11 13.48
C GLU A 24 3.71 -12.60 13.69
N GLU A 25 3.87 -12.13 14.93
CA GLU A 25 4.09 -10.73 15.25
C GLU A 25 5.38 -10.18 14.63
N THR A 26 6.48 -10.92 14.77
CA THR A 26 7.77 -10.53 14.16
C THR A 26 7.69 -10.51 12.65
N SER A 27 7.05 -11.52 12.04
CA SER A 27 6.82 -11.57 10.59
C SER A 27 5.96 -10.40 10.10
N LEU A 28 4.93 -10.03 10.85
CA LEU A 28 4.09 -8.87 10.55
C LEU A 28 4.89 -7.57 10.66
N GLY A 29 5.67 -7.40 11.72
CA GLY A 29 6.53 -6.23 11.92
C GLY A 29 7.53 -6.05 10.78
N CYS A 30 8.18 -7.13 10.34
CA CYS A 30 9.09 -7.09 9.18
C CYS A 30 8.36 -6.66 7.90
N ARG A 31 7.17 -7.22 7.63
CA ARG A 31 6.37 -6.82 6.45
C ARG A 31 5.96 -5.36 6.51
N MET A 32 5.53 -4.86 7.67
CA MET A 32 5.16 -3.46 7.86
C MET A 32 6.36 -2.54 7.64
N ALA A 33 7.52 -2.87 8.20
CA ALA A 33 8.74 -2.08 8.01
C ALA A 33 9.19 -2.05 6.54
N ALA A 34 9.09 -3.18 5.83
CA ALA A 34 9.35 -3.24 4.39
C ALA A 34 8.38 -2.33 3.62
N SER A 35 7.07 -2.44 3.88
CA SER A 35 6.06 -1.61 3.23
C SER A 35 6.22 -0.11 3.48
N LEU A 36 6.62 0.30 4.69
CA LEU A 36 6.94 1.69 5.00
C LEU A 36 8.17 2.18 4.23
N SER A 37 9.17 1.30 4.09
CA SER A 37 10.38 1.62 3.34
C SER A 37 10.08 1.78 1.85
N ASP A 38 9.30 0.86 1.27
CA ASP A 38 8.88 0.91 -0.14
C ASP A 38 8.10 2.19 -0.44
N GLU A 39 7.18 2.58 0.45
CA GLU A 39 6.41 3.81 0.32
C GLU A 39 7.30 5.07 0.40
N ALA A 40 8.27 5.09 1.32
CA ALA A 40 9.20 6.21 1.45
C ALA A 40 10.11 6.38 0.21
N VAL A 41 10.57 5.25 -0.37
CA VAL A 41 11.33 5.25 -1.62
C VAL A 41 10.47 5.75 -2.77
N ALA A 42 9.24 5.25 -2.89
CA ALA A 42 8.30 5.70 -3.93
C ALA A 42 8.00 7.21 -3.82
N ALA A 43 7.78 7.72 -2.60
CA ALA A 43 7.56 9.15 -2.37
C ALA A 43 8.76 10.01 -2.80
N THR A 44 9.98 9.53 -2.54
CA THR A 44 11.21 10.19 -2.98
C THR A 44 11.29 10.22 -4.51
N HIS A 45 11.00 9.12 -5.18
CA HIS A 45 10.99 9.10 -6.64
C HIS A 45 9.92 10.01 -7.25
N VAL A 46 8.76 10.15 -6.61
CA VAL A 46 7.72 11.09 -7.05
C VAL A 46 8.24 12.52 -6.93
N ALA A 47 8.87 12.89 -5.81
CA ALA A 47 9.45 14.22 -5.63
C ALA A 47 10.51 14.52 -6.71
N MET A 48 11.44 13.61 -6.93
CA MET A 48 12.49 13.77 -7.96
C MET A 48 11.92 13.82 -9.38
N ALA A 49 10.87 13.03 -9.69
CA ALA A 49 10.21 13.08 -10.99
C ALA A 49 9.58 14.45 -11.24
N LEU A 50 9.02 15.08 -10.20
CA LEU A 50 8.44 16.42 -10.29
C LEU A 50 9.49 17.52 -10.41
N GLU A 51 10.65 17.34 -9.79
CA GLU A 51 11.81 18.20 -10.04
C GLU A 51 12.29 18.07 -11.49
N ALA A 52 12.31 16.86 -12.05
CA ALA A 52 12.62 16.66 -13.46
C ALA A 52 11.62 17.37 -14.39
N VAL A 53 10.33 17.39 -14.04
CA VAL A 53 9.33 18.19 -14.76
C VAL A 53 9.69 19.67 -14.74
N ALA A 54 10.04 20.22 -13.58
CA ALA A 54 10.41 21.63 -13.45
C ALA A 54 11.70 21.97 -14.23
N LEU A 55 12.67 21.05 -14.29
CA LEU A 55 13.92 21.25 -15.02
C LEU A 55 13.75 21.18 -16.55
N LEU A 56 12.75 20.45 -17.03
CA LEU A 56 12.53 20.18 -18.45
C LEU A 56 11.31 20.90 -19.03
N GLU A 57 10.75 21.88 -18.31
CA GLU A 57 9.48 22.53 -18.67
C GLU A 57 9.54 23.26 -20.03
N ASP A 58 10.71 23.76 -20.42
CA ASP A 58 10.92 24.43 -21.71
C ASP A 58 11.13 23.46 -22.88
N GLU A 59 11.39 22.18 -22.60
CA GLU A 59 11.75 21.17 -23.60
C GLU A 59 10.63 20.17 -23.88
N MET A 60 9.84 19.81 -22.87
CA MET A 60 8.80 18.77 -23.00
C MET A 60 7.65 18.90 -22.00
N GLY A 61 6.56 18.19 -22.30
CA GLY A 61 5.40 18.10 -21.42
C GLY A 61 5.68 17.35 -20.12
N PRO A 62 4.84 17.54 -19.08
CA PRO A 62 5.04 16.93 -17.77
C PRO A 62 4.98 15.39 -17.82
N ASP A 63 4.10 14.81 -18.65
CA ASP A 63 4.01 13.37 -18.85
C ASP A 63 5.27 12.80 -19.51
N ASP A 64 5.80 13.49 -20.53
CA ASP A 64 7.04 13.12 -21.19
C ASP A 64 8.25 13.23 -20.25
N ALA A 65 8.34 14.30 -19.45
CA ALA A 65 9.41 14.50 -18.47
C ALA A 65 9.41 13.42 -17.38
N ILE A 66 8.23 13.07 -16.82
CA ILE A 66 8.11 11.98 -15.85
C ILE A 66 8.49 10.65 -16.50
N MET A 67 8.06 10.40 -17.74
CA MET A 67 8.42 9.18 -18.48
C MET A 67 9.93 9.13 -18.77
N HIS A 68 10.56 10.27 -19.04
CA HIS A 68 12.00 10.37 -19.22
C HIS A 68 12.73 10.00 -17.93
N TYR A 69 12.31 10.56 -16.79
CA TYR A 69 12.85 10.23 -15.48
C TYR A 69 12.75 8.73 -15.17
N VAL A 70 11.56 8.12 -15.31
CA VAL A 70 11.34 6.70 -15.01
C VAL A 70 12.22 5.79 -15.89
N ARG A 71 12.38 6.13 -17.16
CA ARG A 71 13.28 5.41 -18.08
C ARG A 71 14.74 5.59 -17.71
N HIS A 72 15.16 6.81 -17.34
CA HIS A 72 16.55 7.10 -16.98
C HIS A 72 17.00 6.34 -15.73
N PHE A 73 16.15 6.29 -14.70
CA PHE A 73 16.43 5.54 -13.46
C PHE A 73 16.17 4.03 -13.57
N ASN A 74 15.74 3.54 -14.75
CA ASN A 74 15.51 2.13 -15.04
C ASN A 74 14.69 1.40 -13.97
N LEU A 75 13.60 2.03 -13.53
CA LEU A 75 12.77 1.51 -12.44
C LEU A 75 12.03 0.22 -12.86
N PRO A 76 11.84 -0.74 -11.94
CA PRO A 76 11.01 -1.92 -12.19
C PRO A 76 9.61 -1.52 -12.68
N SER A 77 9.03 -2.31 -13.59
CA SER A 77 7.79 -1.93 -14.29
C SER A 77 6.61 -1.58 -13.38
N VAL A 78 6.48 -2.25 -12.23
CA VAL A 78 5.42 -1.97 -11.25
C VAL A 78 5.67 -0.65 -10.53
N GLU A 79 6.90 -0.40 -10.06
CA GLU A 79 7.29 0.83 -9.38
C GLU A 79 7.19 2.03 -10.33
N ALA A 80 7.69 1.86 -11.55
CA ALA A 80 7.58 2.83 -12.65
C ALA A 80 6.13 3.31 -12.85
N GLN A 81 5.17 2.39 -12.91
CA GLN A 81 3.75 2.73 -13.08
C GLN A 81 3.18 3.46 -11.86
N ILE A 82 3.56 3.06 -10.65
CA ILE A 82 3.12 3.72 -9.41
C ILE A 82 3.65 5.16 -9.37
N ILE A 83 4.95 5.32 -9.60
CA ILE A 83 5.63 6.62 -9.57
C ILE A 83 5.06 7.54 -10.64
N PHE A 84 4.90 7.05 -11.87
CA PHE A 84 4.33 7.83 -12.97
C PHE A 84 2.94 8.37 -12.64
N ARG A 85 2.03 7.50 -12.18
CA ARG A 85 0.65 7.89 -11.84
C ARG A 85 0.60 8.85 -10.66
N ARG A 86 1.39 8.61 -9.61
CA ARG A 86 1.45 9.49 -8.44
C ARG A 86 2.04 10.86 -8.78
N ALA A 87 3.13 10.90 -9.56
CA ALA A 87 3.73 12.15 -10.01
C ALA A 87 2.76 12.96 -10.87
N LEU A 88 2.06 12.33 -11.82
CA LEU A 88 1.01 13.01 -12.60
C LEU A 88 -0.13 13.52 -11.73
N ALA A 89 -0.62 12.73 -10.77
CA ALA A 89 -1.67 13.15 -9.85
C ALA A 89 -1.22 14.38 -9.04
N SER A 90 -0.04 14.33 -8.43
CA SER A 90 0.53 15.47 -7.68
C SER A 90 0.85 16.67 -8.57
N TRP A 91 1.15 16.47 -9.85
CA TRP A 91 1.32 17.57 -10.80
C TRP A 91 -0.03 18.22 -11.11
N ALA A 92 -1.08 17.42 -11.37
CA ALA A 92 -2.43 17.88 -11.66
C ALA A 92 -3.08 18.63 -10.48
N GLU A 93 -2.79 18.23 -9.24
CA GLU A 93 -3.23 18.96 -8.04
C GLU A 93 -2.70 20.41 -7.99
N ARG A 94 -1.52 20.66 -8.57
CA ARG A 94 -0.88 21.99 -8.64
C ARG A 94 -1.22 22.75 -9.92
N HIS A 95 -1.55 22.02 -10.97
CA HIS A 95 -1.88 22.54 -12.30
C HIS A 95 -3.25 22.00 -12.70
N PRO A 96 -4.33 22.49 -12.07
CA PRO A 96 -5.67 21.98 -12.34
C PRO A 96 -5.94 22.13 -13.83
N VAL A 97 -6.24 21.01 -14.46
CA VAL A 97 -6.57 20.95 -15.88
C VAL A 97 -7.76 21.88 -16.11
N ARG A 98 -7.58 22.90 -16.95
CA ARG A 98 -8.67 23.80 -17.31
C ARG A 98 -9.70 22.97 -18.08
N GLU A 99 -10.95 22.97 -17.57
CA GLU A 99 -12.13 22.33 -18.14
C GLU A 99 -12.12 22.33 -19.68
N PRO A 100 -12.46 21.19 -20.33
CA PRO A 100 -13.64 20.42 -19.98
C PRO A 100 -13.29 18.97 -19.61
N PHE A 101 -13.22 18.68 -18.32
CA PHE A 101 -13.25 17.30 -17.85
C PHE A 101 -14.30 17.25 -16.75
N ALA A 102 -15.36 16.49 -17.02
CA ALA A 102 -16.46 16.31 -16.11
C ALA A 102 -15.91 15.98 -14.70
N GLU A 103 -16.36 16.73 -13.69
CA GLU A 103 -15.88 16.67 -12.30
C GLU A 103 -15.60 15.23 -11.88
N ALA A 104 -14.55 14.91 -11.12
CA ALA A 104 -14.20 13.54 -10.75
C ALA A 104 -15.38 12.69 -10.21
N ARG A 105 -16.39 13.34 -9.59
CA ARG A 105 -17.67 12.73 -9.19
C ARG A 105 -18.49 12.11 -10.32
N THR A 106 -18.33 12.60 -11.55
CA THR A 106 -19.03 12.13 -12.76
C THR A 106 -18.33 10.95 -13.42
N VAL A 107 -17.01 10.83 -13.25
CA VAL A 107 -16.19 9.73 -13.82
C VAL A 107 -16.15 8.54 -12.86
N CYS A 108 -16.06 8.80 -11.56
CA CYS A 108 -16.18 7.76 -10.54
C CYS A 108 -17.59 7.18 -10.57
N ALA A 109 -17.72 5.86 -10.72
CA ALA A 109 -18.98 5.19 -10.47
C ALA A 109 -19.51 5.59 -9.08
N ALA A 110 -20.80 5.92 -8.99
CA ALA A 110 -21.41 6.27 -7.72
C ALA A 110 -21.06 5.19 -6.69
N SER A 111 -20.50 5.59 -5.55
CA SER A 111 -20.22 4.65 -4.44
C SER A 111 -21.47 3.81 -4.22
N PRO A 112 -21.42 2.48 -4.37
CA PRO A 112 -22.59 1.67 -4.10
C PRO A 112 -22.99 1.95 -2.67
N ALA A 113 -24.27 2.30 -2.47
CA ALA A 113 -24.86 2.44 -1.15
C ALA A 113 -24.97 1.05 -0.52
N LEU A 114 -23.83 0.45 -0.17
CA LEU A 114 -23.76 -0.75 0.62
C LEU A 114 -24.26 -0.37 2.01
N ARG A 115 -25.56 -0.54 2.22
CA ARG A 115 -26.13 -0.58 3.57
C ARG A 115 -25.58 -1.84 4.20
N PHE A 116 -24.50 -1.69 4.96
CA PHE A 116 -24.11 -2.69 5.96
C PHE A 116 -25.25 -2.74 6.98
N THR A 117 -26.24 -3.57 6.72
CA THR A 117 -27.22 -3.92 7.74
C THR A 117 -26.46 -4.62 8.85
N SER A 118 -26.66 -4.15 10.08
CA SER A 118 -26.02 -4.73 11.27
C SER A 118 -26.22 -6.25 11.28
N ARG A 119 -25.10 -6.98 11.23
CA ARG A 119 -24.93 -8.43 11.48
C ARG A 119 -26.24 -9.21 11.62
N ALA A 120 -26.62 -9.94 10.58
CA ALA A 120 -27.46 -11.12 10.78
C ALA A 120 -26.75 -12.02 11.82
N PRO A 121 -27.41 -12.38 12.94
CA PRO A 121 -26.79 -13.26 13.93
C PRO A 121 -26.59 -14.63 13.29
N LEU A 122 -25.34 -14.96 12.96
CA LEU A 122 -24.95 -16.30 12.52
C LEU A 122 -25.19 -17.25 13.70
N ARG A 123 -26.31 -17.96 13.68
CA ARG A 123 -26.57 -19.09 14.59
C ARG A 123 -25.75 -20.28 14.10
N VAL A 124 -24.52 -20.39 14.57
CA VAL A 124 -23.73 -21.60 14.43
C VAL A 124 -24.43 -22.70 15.24
N ARG A 125 -25.02 -23.68 14.56
CA ARG A 125 -25.41 -24.94 15.21
C ARG A 125 -24.18 -25.83 15.27
N VAL A 126 -23.66 -26.05 16.47
CA VAL A 126 -22.71 -27.13 16.71
C VAL A 126 -23.51 -28.43 16.61
N VAL A 127 -23.20 -29.23 15.58
CA VAL A 127 -23.71 -30.60 15.47
C VAL A 127 -22.75 -31.46 16.28
N GLY A 128 -23.23 -31.97 17.41
CA GLY A 128 -22.62 -33.07 18.17
C GLY A 128 -23.26 -34.40 17.76
#